data_AF-A0A535C3D7-F1
#
_entry.id   AF-A0A535C3D7-F1
#
_cell.length_a   1.000
_cell.length_b   1.000
_cell.length_c   1.000
_cell.angle_alpha   90.00
_cell.angle_beta   90.00
_cell.angle_gamma   90.00
#
_symmetry.space_group_name_H-M   'P 1'
#
loop_
_entity.id
_entity.type
_entity.pdbx_description
1 polymer ?
#
loop_
_entity_poly.entity_id
_entity_poly.type
_entity_poly.pdbx_seq_one_letter_code
_entity_poly.pdbx_strand_id
1 'polypeptide(L)'
;MSDPPLPSAGQNYASAREAALSTAGAHAAAVIVDSMATCPVNRACISLGTEHNGTQSAYFDGEGGSNADVLACMTYVVHDAAGWRGARSQCPAVFPAVGKSGMVWLGGATASCGANVRSAPGPQGKVVACLQHHTGVSIDGGPAYAPMSSTDGIWWHLAGQGWMADDFLIFPEICGCD
;
A
#
# COMPACT_ATOMS: atom_id res chain seq x y z
N MET A 1 21.39 -18.23 -19.23
CA MET A 1 20.11 -18.55 -18.56
C MET A 1 19.27 -17.30 -18.71
N SER A 2 18.19 -17.37 -19.48
CA SER A 2 17.30 -16.23 -19.69
C SER A 2 16.50 -15.99 -18.41
N ASP A 3 16.48 -14.76 -17.91
CA ASP A 3 15.60 -14.39 -16.80
C ASP A 3 14.15 -14.76 -17.14
N PRO A 4 13.37 -15.28 -16.19
CA PRO A 4 11.94 -15.45 -16.40
C PRO A 4 11.32 -14.09 -16.72
N PRO A 5 10.40 -14.00 -17.69
CA PRO A 5 9.77 -12.74 -18.03
C PRO A 5 9.05 -12.20 -16.79
N LEU A 6 9.30 -10.91 -16.48
CA LEU A 6 8.54 -10.18 -15.47
C LEU A 6 7.04 -10.35 -15.77
N PRO A 7 6.20 -10.70 -14.78
CA PRO A 7 4.76 -10.79 -15.00
C PRO A 7 4.25 -9.43 -15.50
N SER A 8 3.49 -9.47 -16.60
CA SER A 8 2.95 -8.26 -17.22
C SER A 8 1.97 -7.57 -16.27
N ALA A 9 2.05 -6.24 -16.18
CA ALA A 9 0.98 -5.43 -15.61
C ALA A 9 -0.37 -5.83 -16.25
N GLY A 10 -1.29 -6.35 -15.45
CA GLY A 10 -2.62 -6.82 -15.92
C GLY A 10 -2.91 -8.32 -15.77
N GLN A 11 -2.04 -9.11 -15.12
CA GLN A 11 -2.43 -10.46 -14.71
C GLN A 11 -3.44 -10.41 -13.56
N ASN A 12 -4.52 -11.18 -13.73
CA ASN A 12 -5.51 -11.44 -12.70
C ASN A 12 -5.26 -12.81 -12.07
N TYR A 13 -5.49 -12.89 -10.77
CA TYR A 13 -5.22 -14.04 -9.92
C TYR A 13 -6.49 -14.50 -9.22
N ALA A 14 -6.51 -15.77 -8.82
CA ALA A 14 -7.64 -16.36 -8.12
C ALA A 14 -7.72 -15.91 -6.66
N SER A 15 -6.58 -15.50 -6.08
CA SER A 15 -6.50 -15.05 -4.69
C SER A 15 -5.66 -13.78 -4.50
N ALA A 16 -5.94 -13.07 -3.40
CA ALA A 16 -5.16 -11.93 -2.93
C ALA A 16 -3.68 -12.30 -2.74
N ARG A 17 -3.41 -13.48 -2.16
CA ARG A 17 -2.04 -13.95 -1.91
C ARG A 17 -1.24 -14.21 -3.19
N GLU A 18 -1.84 -14.82 -4.20
CA GLU A 18 -1.17 -15.02 -5.50
C GLU A 18 -0.81 -13.69 -6.17
N ALA A 19 -1.75 -12.74 -6.17
CA ALA A 19 -1.51 -11.39 -6.66
C ALA A 19 -0.38 -10.69 -5.88
N ALA A 20 -0.37 -10.84 -4.54
CA ALA A 20 0.66 -10.26 -3.69
C ALA A 20 2.03 -10.87 -3.95
N LEU A 21 2.13 -12.20 -4.08
CA LEU A 21 3.38 -12.90 -4.40
C LEU A 21 3.97 -12.42 -5.73
N SER A 22 3.14 -12.27 -6.76
CA SER A 22 3.60 -11.72 -8.03
C SER A 22 4.05 -10.27 -7.91
N THR A 23 3.30 -9.45 -7.18
CA THR A 23 3.60 -8.01 -7.03
C THR A 23 4.87 -7.79 -6.23
N ALA A 24 5.04 -8.55 -5.14
CA ALA A 24 6.23 -8.54 -4.31
C ALA A 24 7.45 -9.06 -5.07
N GLY A 25 7.34 -10.17 -5.81
CA GLY A 25 8.48 -10.72 -6.58
C GLY A 25 8.93 -9.81 -7.72
N ALA A 26 8.01 -9.02 -8.29
CA ALA A 26 8.35 -8.00 -9.28
C ALA A 26 9.07 -6.79 -8.65
N HIS A 27 8.86 -6.51 -7.36
CA HIS A 27 9.52 -5.42 -6.67
C HIS A 27 11.03 -5.69 -6.56
N ALA A 28 11.83 -4.87 -7.24
CA ALA A 28 13.29 -4.98 -7.32
C ALA A 28 13.79 -6.38 -7.76
N ALA A 29 12.98 -7.14 -8.50
CA ALA A 29 13.26 -8.53 -8.88
C ALA A 29 13.68 -9.42 -7.68
N ALA A 30 13.05 -9.21 -6.52
CA ALA A 30 13.35 -9.91 -5.30
C ALA A 30 12.95 -11.39 -5.37
N VAL A 31 13.71 -12.24 -4.67
CA VAL A 31 13.34 -13.64 -4.44
C VAL A 31 12.30 -13.69 -3.33
N ILE A 32 11.18 -14.35 -3.57
CA ILE A 32 10.22 -14.61 -2.50
C ILE A 32 10.75 -15.70 -1.59
N VAL A 33 10.77 -15.43 -0.29
CA VAL A 33 11.18 -16.35 0.75
C VAL A 33 10.12 -16.43 1.84
N ASP A 34 9.96 -17.58 2.48
CA ASP A 34 9.05 -17.72 3.63
C ASP A 34 9.59 -17.04 4.89
N SER A 35 10.90 -16.82 4.97
CA SER A 35 11.58 -16.11 6.04
C SER A 35 12.82 -15.40 5.53
N MET A 36 13.03 -14.15 5.94
CA MET A 36 14.23 -13.38 5.60
C MET A 36 15.54 -14.04 6.08
N ALA A 37 15.48 -14.93 7.08
CA ALA A 37 16.62 -15.73 7.51
C ALA A 37 17.13 -16.71 6.45
N THR A 38 16.30 -17.05 5.45
CA THR A 38 16.65 -17.91 4.32
C THR A 38 17.08 -17.15 3.08
N CYS A 39 17.11 -15.80 3.16
CA CYS A 39 17.51 -14.96 2.05
C CYS A 39 18.98 -15.21 1.66
N PRO A 40 19.29 -15.58 0.42
CA PRO A 40 20.67 -15.78 -0.01
C PRO A 40 21.49 -14.49 0.10
N VAL A 41 22.78 -14.63 0.41
CA VAL A 41 23.74 -13.52 0.42
C VAL A 41 23.81 -12.87 -0.97
N ASN A 42 23.87 -11.54 -1.00
CA ASN A 42 23.88 -10.70 -2.20
C ASN A 42 22.64 -10.88 -3.10
N ARG A 43 21.49 -11.24 -2.52
CA ARG A 43 20.21 -11.28 -3.20
C ARG A 43 19.18 -10.46 -2.43
N ALA A 44 18.42 -9.65 -3.16
CA ALA A 44 17.22 -9.04 -2.61
C ALA A 44 16.16 -10.13 -2.41
N CYS A 45 15.56 -10.17 -1.22
CA CYS A 45 14.43 -11.02 -0.93
C CYS A 45 13.28 -10.23 -0.36
N ILE A 46 12.07 -10.76 -0.52
CA ILE A 46 10.86 -10.31 0.16
C ILE A 46 10.17 -11.53 0.77
N SER A 47 9.67 -11.37 1.98
CA SER A 47 8.71 -12.28 2.58
C SER A 47 7.33 -11.62 2.70
N LEU A 48 6.28 -12.39 2.47
CA LEU A 48 4.91 -11.97 2.71
C LEU A 48 4.41 -12.56 4.03
N GLY A 49 4.04 -11.69 4.95
CA GLY A 49 3.45 -11.98 6.24
C GLY A 49 1.92 -12.11 6.16
N THR A 50 1.25 -11.48 7.13
CA THR A 50 -0.19 -11.68 7.37
C THR A 50 -1.03 -10.94 6.35
N GLU A 51 -2.09 -11.59 5.87
CA GLU A 51 -3.10 -10.96 5.02
C GLU A 51 -4.09 -10.16 5.88
N HIS A 52 -4.29 -8.89 5.52
CA HIS A 52 -5.29 -8.00 6.11
C HIS A 52 -6.33 -7.67 5.06
N ASN A 53 -7.53 -8.20 5.27
CA ASN A 53 -8.62 -8.10 4.30
C ASN A 53 -9.38 -6.78 4.40
N GLY A 54 -9.62 -6.19 3.25
CA GLY A 54 -10.39 -4.97 3.05
C GLY A 54 -11.61 -5.19 2.14
N THR A 55 -12.21 -4.10 1.69
CA THR A 55 -13.32 -4.16 0.72
C THR A 55 -12.76 -4.08 -0.70
N GLN A 56 -12.83 -5.18 -1.45
CA GLN A 56 -12.24 -5.29 -2.79
C GLN A 56 -10.73 -4.98 -2.83
N SER A 57 -10.05 -5.10 -1.70
CA SER A 57 -8.61 -4.96 -1.56
C SER A 57 -8.12 -5.74 -0.37
N ALA A 58 -6.81 -5.96 -0.32
CA ALA A 58 -6.11 -6.49 0.84
C ALA A 58 -4.69 -5.91 0.86
N TYR A 59 -4.06 -5.97 2.02
CA TYR A 59 -2.62 -5.75 2.13
C TYR A 59 -1.97 -6.86 2.94
N PHE A 60 -0.67 -7.05 2.71
CA PHE A 60 0.16 -7.99 3.45
C PHE A 60 1.25 -7.19 4.13
N ASP A 61 1.40 -7.35 5.46
CA ASP A 61 2.67 -7.03 6.09
C ASP A 61 3.75 -7.99 5.59
N GLY A 62 5.00 -7.58 5.69
CA GLY A 62 6.11 -8.40 5.25
C GLY A 62 7.43 -7.71 5.53
N GLU A 63 8.47 -8.32 5.00
CA GLU A 63 9.83 -7.86 5.16
C GLU A 63 10.57 -7.94 3.82
N GLY A 64 11.50 -7.03 3.60
CA GLY A 64 12.32 -6.99 2.39
C GLY A 64 13.73 -6.53 2.69
N GLY A 65 14.71 -7.07 1.98
CA GLY A 65 16.10 -6.83 2.34
C GLY A 65 17.12 -7.74 1.66
N SER A 66 18.38 -7.62 2.07
CA SER A 66 19.51 -8.44 1.62
C SER A 66 20.58 -8.47 2.70
N ASN A 67 21.41 -9.52 2.75
CA ASN A 67 22.57 -9.60 3.65
C ASN A 67 22.24 -9.40 5.14
N ALA A 68 21.07 -9.88 5.57
CA ALA A 68 20.50 -9.69 6.92
C ALA A 68 20.09 -8.26 7.29
N ASP A 69 20.23 -7.28 6.38
CA ASP A 69 19.59 -5.98 6.51
C ASP A 69 18.14 -6.09 6.04
N VAL A 70 17.19 -5.87 6.95
CA VAL A 70 15.76 -6.12 6.72
C VAL A 70 14.94 -4.86 7.03
N LEU A 71 13.99 -4.55 6.15
CA LEU A 71 13.03 -3.45 6.28
C LEU A 71 11.62 -4.02 6.32
N ALA A 72 10.74 -3.39 7.12
CA ALA A 72 9.32 -3.69 7.07
C ALA A 72 8.74 -3.24 5.72
N CYS A 73 7.90 -4.07 5.11
CA CYS A 73 7.29 -3.83 3.82
C CYS A 73 5.79 -4.03 3.88
N MET A 74 5.10 -3.45 2.89
CA MET A 74 3.69 -3.73 2.64
C MET A 74 3.45 -4.01 1.16
N THR A 75 2.68 -5.07 0.90
CA THR A 75 2.22 -5.41 -0.46
C THR A 75 0.72 -5.28 -0.53
N TYR A 76 0.24 -4.51 -1.48
CA TYR A 76 -1.16 -4.16 -1.67
C TYR A 76 -1.70 -4.81 -2.93
N VAL A 77 -2.92 -5.32 -2.81
CA VAL A 77 -3.66 -5.95 -3.90
C VAL A 77 -5.09 -5.43 -3.92
N VAL A 78 -5.68 -5.45 -5.10
CA VAL A 78 -7.05 -5.01 -5.35
C VAL A 78 -7.80 -6.07 -6.14
N HIS A 79 -9.11 -6.05 -6.03
CA HIS A 79 -10.00 -7.01 -6.65
C HIS A 79 -11.09 -6.29 -7.42
N ASP A 80 -11.28 -6.66 -8.68
CA ASP A 80 -12.39 -6.21 -9.50
C ASP A 80 -13.08 -7.40 -10.18
N ALA A 81 -13.97 -7.14 -11.13
CA ALA A 81 -14.71 -8.18 -11.82
C ALA A 81 -13.80 -9.16 -12.60
N ALA A 82 -12.56 -8.79 -12.91
CA ALA A 82 -11.60 -9.62 -13.62
C ALA A 82 -10.75 -10.49 -12.69
N GLY A 83 -10.77 -10.24 -11.37
CA GLY A 83 -10.08 -11.01 -10.34
C GLY A 83 -9.15 -10.15 -9.46
N TRP A 84 -8.26 -10.82 -8.73
CA TRP A 84 -7.25 -10.16 -7.89
C TRP A 84 -6.07 -9.69 -8.73
N ARG A 85 -5.52 -8.52 -8.45
CA ARG A 85 -4.31 -8.02 -9.11
C ARG A 85 -3.45 -7.20 -8.16
N GLY A 86 -2.17 -7.08 -8.51
CA GLY A 86 -1.24 -6.20 -7.84
C GLY A 86 -1.65 -4.73 -7.90
N ALA A 87 -1.49 -4.02 -6.79
CA ALA A 87 -1.55 -2.57 -6.76
C ALA A 87 -0.15 -1.98 -6.59
N ARG A 88 0.54 -2.33 -5.49
CA ARG A 88 1.89 -1.85 -5.19
C ARG A 88 2.59 -2.75 -4.18
N SER A 89 3.92 -2.77 -4.19
CA SER A 89 4.75 -3.31 -3.11
C SER A 89 5.78 -2.24 -2.73
N GLN A 90 5.94 -1.99 -1.44
CA GLN A 90 6.75 -0.88 -0.92
C GLN A 90 7.57 -1.30 0.31
N CYS A 91 8.83 -0.86 0.33
CA CYS A 91 9.79 -1.02 1.43
C CYS A 91 10.65 0.26 1.54
N PRO A 92 10.88 0.83 2.74
CA PRO A 92 10.18 0.52 3.97
C PRO A 92 8.72 1.03 3.90
N ALA A 93 7.77 0.27 4.47
CA ALA A 93 6.38 0.69 4.60
C ALA A 93 5.71 0.03 5.81
N VAL A 94 5.17 0.85 6.71
CA VAL A 94 4.38 0.40 7.88
C VAL A 94 3.05 1.16 8.03
N PHE A 95 2.82 2.14 7.17
CA PHE A 95 1.65 3.01 7.15
C PHE A 95 1.29 3.33 5.70
N PRO A 96 0.00 3.47 5.36
CA PRO A 96 -1.18 3.27 6.22
C PRO A 96 -1.50 1.80 6.53
N ALA A 97 -2.01 1.56 7.74
CA ALA A 97 -2.52 0.26 8.21
C ALA A 97 -3.44 0.46 9.41
N VAL A 98 -4.41 -0.45 9.61
CA VAL A 98 -5.37 -0.34 10.73
C VAL A 98 -4.63 -0.31 12.07
N GLY A 99 -5.00 0.63 12.94
CA GLY A 99 -4.35 0.85 14.23
C GLY A 99 -3.02 1.60 14.17
N LYS A 100 -2.61 2.07 12.98
CA LYS A 100 -1.44 2.93 12.80
C LYS A 100 -1.86 4.39 12.60
N SER A 101 -0.92 5.28 12.87
CA SER A 101 -1.06 6.72 12.70
C SER A 101 0.05 7.24 11.82
N GLY A 102 -0.21 8.38 11.19
CA GLY A 102 0.73 9.09 10.33
C GLY A 102 0.22 10.49 10.08
N MET A 103 0.53 11.04 8.92
CA MET A 103 0.14 12.40 8.57
C MET A 103 -0.27 12.55 7.12
N VAL A 104 -0.99 13.64 6.87
CA VAL A 104 -1.38 14.05 5.52
C VAL A 104 -0.20 14.69 4.79
N TRP A 105 0.17 14.13 3.66
CA TRP A 105 1.22 14.65 2.79
C TRP A 105 0.65 15.09 1.45
N LEU A 106 0.91 16.35 1.07
CA LEU A 106 0.39 16.94 -0.17
C LEU A 106 1.44 16.97 -1.29
N GLY A 107 2.67 16.49 -1.05
CA GLY A 107 3.73 16.45 -2.07
C GLY A 107 4.10 17.81 -2.65
N GLY A 108 3.96 18.90 -1.88
CA GLY A 108 4.16 20.27 -2.36
C GLY A 108 2.98 20.86 -3.14
N ALA A 109 1.85 20.15 -3.26
CA ALA A 109 0.64 20.70 -3.85
C ALA A 109 0.05 21.81 -2.97
N THR A 110 -0.17 22.98 -3.58
CA THR A 110 -0.82 24.13 -2.96
C THR A 110 -2.33 24.06 -3.18
N ALA A 111 -3.00 23.14 -2.48
CA ALA A 111 -4.46 23.11 -2.46
C ALA A 111 -4.98 24.05 -1.38
N SER A 112 -5.87 24.99 -1.73
CA SER A 112 -6.45 25.95 -0.78
C SER A 112 -7.28 25.29 0.32
N CYS A 113 -7.80 24.08 0.10
CA CYS A 113 -8.52 23.30 1.11
C CYS A 113 -7.72 22.12 1.69
N GLY A 114 -6.60 21.68 1.08
CA GLY A 114 -5.84 20.49 1.48
C GLY A 114 -6.33 19.18 0.84
N ALA A 115 -6.02 18.03 1.44
CA ALA A 115 -6.45 16.70 0.97
C ALA A 115 -7.90 16.41 1.38
N ASN A 116 -8.71 15.90 0.44
CA ASN A 116 -10.12 15.64 0.68
C ASN A 116 -10.34 14.36 1.51
N VAL A 117 -11.19 14.48 2.53
CA VAL A 117 -11.81 13.35 3.24
C VAL A 117 -13.23 13.18 2.71
N ARG A 118 -13.63 11.95 2.45
CA ARG A 118 -14.91 11.62 1.81
C ARG A 118 -15.77 10.71 2.69
N SER A 119 -17.08 10.84 2.54
CA SER A 119 -18.08 10.02 3.26
C SER A 119 -18.04 8.53 2.89
N ALA A 120 -17.48 8.19 1.73
CA ALA A 120 -17.32 6.84 1.21
C ALA A 120 -16.01 6.77 0.41
N PRO A 121 -15.40 5.59 0.24
CA PRO A 121 -14.20 5.45 -0.58
C PRO A 121 -14.52 5.80 -2.04
N GLY A 122 -13.58 6.46 -2.72
CA GLY A 122 -13.68 6.78 -4.13
C GLY A 122 -14.08 8.23 -4.44
N PRO A 123 -13.90 8.66 -5.70
CA PRO A 123 -14.12 10.04 -6.11
C PRO A 123 -15.61 10.46 -6.09
N GLN A 124 -16.52 9.49 -6.05
CA GLN A 124 -17.97 9.71 -5.98
C GLN A 124 -18.48 9.97 -4.55
N GLY A 125 -17.70 9.61 -3.52
CA GLY A 125 -18.04 9.93 -2.13
C GLY A 125 -18.07 11.44 -1.91
N LYS A 126 -19.08 11.98 -1.22
CA LYS A 126 -19.14 13.42 -0.92
C LYS A 126 -17.95 13.82 -0.07
N VAL A 127 -17.30 14.93 -0.40
CA VAL A 127 -16.27 15.53 0.46
C VAL A 127 -16.93 16.00 1.76
N VAL A 128 -16.42 15.53 2.89
CA VAL A 128 -16.95 15.82 4.24
C VAL A 128 -15.99 16.64 5.09
N ALA A 129 -14.70 16.61 4.78
CA ALA A 129 -13.67 17.46 5.37
C ALA A 129 -12.51 17.63 4.37
N CYS A 130 -11.64 18.59 4.65
CA CYS A 130 -10.36 18.71 3.97
C CYS A 130 -9.27 18.90 5.02
N LEU A 131 -8.20 18.11 4.93
CA LEU A 131 -7.10 18.12 5.90
C LEU A 131 -5.89 18.83 5.30
N GLN A 132 -5.31 19.72 6.10
CA GLN A 132 -4.12 20.46 5.70
C GLN A 132 -2.89 19.56 5.70
N HIS A 133 -1.83 20.03 5.03
CA HIS A 133 -0.53 19.39 5.08
C HIS A 133 -0.05 19.20 6.54
N HIS A 134 0.57 18.05 6.82
CA HIS A 134 1.04 17.64 8.15
C HIS A 134 -0.07 17.45 9.20
N THR A 135 -1.34 17.38 8.80
CA THR A 135 -2.40 16.99 9.73
C THR A 135 -2.18 15.54 10.17
N GLY A 136 -2.05 15.30 11.48
CA GLY A 136 -1.96 13.96 12.04
C GLY A 136 -3.27 13.19 11.91
N VAL A 137 -3.19 11.92 11.54
CA VAL A 137 -4.34 11.05 11.32
C VAL A 137 -4.09 9.64 11.87
N SER A 138 -5.16 8.95 12.24
CA SER A 138 -5.12 7.54 12.64
C SER A 138 -6.07 6.73 11.77
N ILE A 139 -5.70 5.49 11.47
CA ILE A 139 -6.46 4.58 10.61
C ILE A 139 -7.24 3.60 11.49
N ASP A 140 -8.56 3.55 11.30
CA ASP A 140 -9.46 2.63 12.01
C ASP A 140 -10.23 1.68 11.07
N GLY A 141 -10.07 1.82 9.75
CA GLY A 141 -10.69 0.92 8.78
C GLY A 141 -10.09 0.99 7.39
N GLY A 142 -10.39 -0.02 6.58
CA GLY A 142 -9.83 -0.23 5.25
C GLY A 142 -8.83 -1.39 5.20
N PRO A 143 -8.13 -1.57 4.07
CA PRO A 143 -8.23 -0.76 2.86
C PRO A 143 -9.57 -0.98 2.13
N ALA A 144 -9.95 -0.06 1.27
CA ALA A 144 -11.04 -0.23 0.31
C ALA A 144 -10.55 0.13 -1.09
N TYR A 145 -10.88 -0.69 -2.08
CA TYR A 145 -10.61 -0.36 -3.47
C TYR A 145 -11.78 0.44 -4.06
N ALA A 146 -11.47 1.62 -4.57
CA ALA A 146 -12.37 2.39 -5.41
C ALA A 146 -11.54 3.06 -6.53
N PRO A 147 -11.70 2.61 -7.79
CA PRO A 147 -10.82 3.00 -8.89
C PRO A 147 -10.78 4.51 -9.12
N MET A 148 -9.57 5.01 -9.40
CA MET A 148 -9.30 6.41 -9.73
C MET A 148 -8.31 6.48 -10.89
N SER A 149 -8.38 7.55 -11.69
CA SER A 149 -7.49 7.72 -12.84
C SER A 149 -6.06 8.11 -12.47
N SER A 150 -5.83 8.63 -11.27
CA SER A 150 -4.55 9.24 -10.87
C SER A 150 -3.84 8.51 -9.72
N THR A 151 -4.43 7.45 -9.18
CA THR A 151 -3.87 6.69 -8.06
C THR A 151 -4.19 5.20 -8.21
N ASP A 152 -3.58 4.35 -7.37
CA ASP A 152 -3.87 2.91 -7.37
C ASP A 152 -5.28 2.54 -6.87
N GLY A 153 -6.06 3.54 -6.44
CA GLY A 153 -7.45 3.40 -6.03
C GLY A 153 -7.63 2.84 -4.62
N ILE A 154 -6.60 2.85 -3.78
CA ILE A 154 -6.68 2.41 -2.39
C ILE A 154 -7.11 3.56 -1.49
N TRP A 155 -8.07 3.27 -0.60
CA TRP A 155 -8.65 4.22 0.35
C TRP A 155 -8.62 3.66 1.76
N TRP A 156 -8.44 4.55 2.74
CA TRP A 156 -8.44 4.23 4.16
C TRP A 156 -9.41 5.10 4.92
N HIS A 157 -10.03 4.52 5.95
CA HIS A 157 -10.88 5.27 6.87
C HIS A 157 -10.02 5.87 7.98
N LEU A 158 -10.16 7.18 8.15
CA LEU A 158 -9.53 8.00 9.17
C LEU A 158 -10.48 8.11 10.36
N ALA A 159 -9.97 7.82 11.56
CA ALA A 159 -10.78 7.74 12.76
C ALA A 159 -11.55 9.05 13.03
N GLY A 160 -12.88 8.94 13.07
CA GLY A 160 -13.78 10.07 13.32
C GLY A 160 -13.89 11.09 12.18
N GLN A 161 -13.35 10.83 10.99
CA GLN A 161 -13.38 11.79 9.88
C GLN A 161 -14.00 11.25 8.58
N GLY A 162 -13.58 10.08 8.10
CA GLY A 162 -14.04 9.51 6.83
C GLY A 162 -12.91 8.92 5.99
N TRP A 163 -13.12 8.77 4.69
CA TRP A 163 -12.21 8.09 3.77
C TRP A 163 -11.24 9.04 3.07
N MET A 164 -9.95 8.70 3.09
CA MET A 164 -8.91 9.40 2.35
C MET A 164 -8.19 8.45 1.39
N ALA A 165 -7.79 8.97 0.23
CA ALA A 165 -6.97 8.22 -0.71
C ALA A 165 -5.57 8.03 -0.13
N ASP A 166 -5.03 6.83 -0.33
CA ASP A 166 -3.76 6.39 0.23
C ASP A 166 -2.56 7.28 -0.12
N ASP A 167 -2.54 7.89 -1.31
CA ASP A 167 -1.45 8.74 -1.81
C ASP A 167 -1.20 9.99 -0.96
N PHE A 168 -2.16 10.38 -0.13
CA PHE A 168 -2.04 11.51 0.78
C PHE A 168 -1.59 11.09 2.19
N LEU A 169 -1.32 9.81 2.42
CA LEU A 169 -1.00 9.25 3.73
C LEU A 169 0.49 8.87 3.76
N ILE A 170 1.26 9.51 4.64
CA ILE A 170 2.69 9.20 4.83
C ILE A 170 3.02 8.96 6.30
N PHE A 171 4.07 8.18 6.54
CA PHE A 171 4.69 8.06 7.85
C PHE A 171 5.62 9.27 8.10
N PRO A 172 5.56 9.94 9.27
CA PRO A 172 6.31 11.18 9.56
C PRO A 172 7.82 11.05 9.33
N GLU A 173 8.38 9.92 9.72
CA GLU A 173 9.81 9.61 9.68
C GLU A 173 10.34 9.51 8.24
N ILE A 174 9.45 9.27 7.26
CA ILE A 174 9.83 9.17 5.84
C ILE A 174 9.99 10.56 5.21
N CYS A 175 9.28 11.59 5.71
CA CYS A 175 9.37 12.94 5.15
C CYS A 175 10.37 13.84 5.88
N GLY A 176 10.93 13.39 7.02
CA GLY A 176 11.85 14.18 7.84
C GLY A 176 11.19 15.41 8.46
N CYS A 177 9.88 15.34 8.72
CA CYS A 177 9.03 16.46 9.11
C CYS A 177 8.76 16.54 10.63
N ASP A 178 9.77 16.22 11.45
CA ASP A 178 9.68 16.39 12.91
C ASP A 178 9.58 17.89 13.31
#